data_AF-A0A8J6URI8-F1
#
_entry.id   AF-A0A8J6URI8-F1
#
_cell.length_a   1.000
_cell.length_b   1.000
_cell.length_c   1.000
_cell.angle_alpha   90.00
_cell.angle_beta   90.00
_cell.angle_gamma   90.00
#
_symmetry.space_group_name_H-M   'P 1'
#
loop_
_entity.id
_entity.type
_entity.pdbx_description
1 polymer ?
#
loop_
_entity_poly.entity_id
_entity_poly.type
_entity_poly.pdbx_seq_one_letter_code
_entity_poly.pdbx_strand_id
1 'polypeptide(L)'
;MSHTIDLVQGGKGFQVYVPIFREQQFDGFIVATYRTQELINSILSEKDAHGYVVAIFDGKDQIYTHDDVGEGNRGKWHQESTVELYGLNWRVQVYPTALLSNRMRSPLSTITLIGSLAVSWLLALAAHLTCRARLIAQNVSAINTVLKQEVGKRQRIEVALQEEQDFLQVLLNTIEAGIVACDVAGTLTLFNRAAREWHGLAEQPLPPEQWAQHYSLYHWDGKTRMRKEKIPLFRAWQGELVRNVEMKIEPQQGQTRMVLSSGKPLPMLKEIS
;
A
#
# COMPACT_ATOMS: atom_id res chain seq x y z
N MET A 1 6.20 -0.01 85.28
CA MET A 1 7.30 -0.41 84.39
C MET A 1 8.21 0.79 84.19
N SER A 2 9.53 0.62 84.09
CA SER A 2 10.42 1.73 83.73
C SER A 2 10.45 1.94 82.22
N HIS A 3 10.86 3.14 81.77
CA HIS A 3 11.39 3.31 80.41
C HIS A 3 12.58 2.38 80.17
N THR A 4 12.91 2.19 78.90
CA THR A 4 14.06 1.37 78.52
C THR A 4 15.36 1.99 79.03
N ILE A 5 16.16 1.20 79.73
CA ILE A 5 17.47 1.61 80.26
C ILE A 5 18.59 0.75 79.66
N ASP A 6 19.79 1.33 79.61
CA ASP A 6 20.99 0.58 79.30
C ASP A 6 21.38 -0.28 80.50
N LEU A 7 21.43 -1.60 80.28
CA LEU A 7 21.79 -2.56 81.31
C LEU A 7 23.31 -2.51 81.53
N VAL A 8 23.74 -2.56 82.79
CA VAL A 8 25.17 -2.64 83.16
C VAL A 8 25.85 -3.88 82.55
N GLN A 9 25.07 -4.92 82.24
CA GLN A 9 25.52 -6.16 81.59
C GLN A 9 25.54 -6.10 80.04
N GLY A 10 25.16 -4.95 79.46
CA GLY A 10 25.15 -4.71 78.01
C GLY A 10 23.80 -4.94 77.33
N GLY A 11 23.37 -3.95 76.54
CA GLY A 11 22.10 -3.94 75.80
C GLY A 11 20.97 -3.24 76.54
N LYS A 12 19.80 -3.18 75.89
CA LYS A 12 18.62 -2.46 76.39
C LYS A 12 17.65 -3.39 77.13
N GLY A 13 17.10 -2.90 78.25
CA GLY A 13 16.12 -3.63 79.04
C GLY A 13 15.18 -2.71 79.80
N PHE A 14 14.16 -3.28 80.42
CA PHE A 14 13.23 -2.56 81.29
C PHE A 14 13.09 -3.26 82.64
N GLN A 15 12.67 -2.50 83.65
CA GLN A 15 12.49 -2.98 85.00
C GLN A 15 11.01 -3.03 85.38
N VAL A 16 10.63 -4.15 86.00
CA VAL A 16 9.30 -4.36 86.58
C VAL A 16 9.44 -4.33 88.09
N TYR A 17 8.67 -3.44 88.71
CA TYR A 17 8.62 -3.26 90.15
C TYR A 17 7.34 -3.90 90.66
N VAL A 18 7.46 -4.96 91.44
CA VAL A 18 6.32 -5.63 92.07
C VAL A 18 6.36 -5.33 93.58
N PRO A 19 5.37 -4.63 94.13
CA PRO A 19 5.33 -4.37 95.57
C PRO A 19 5.05 -5.68 96.31
N ILE A 20 5.81 -5.94 97.38
CA ILE A 20 5.53 -7.05 98.30
C ILE A 20 4.85 -6.50 99.55
N PHE A 21 3.82 -7.21 100.01
CA PHE A 21 3.09 -6.87 101.23
C PHE A 21 3.17 -8.04 102.19
N ARG A 22 3.58 -7.77 103.43
CA ARG A 22 3.58 -8.74 104.54
C ARG A 22 2.60 -8.25 105.59
N GLU A 23 1.64 -9.09 105.97
CA GLU A 23 0.56 -8.71 106.91
C GLU A 23 -0.20 -7.43 106.50
N GLN A 24 -0.46 -7.27 105.19
CA GLN A 24 -1.06 -6.07 104.58
C GLN A 24 -0.25 -4.77 104.70
N GLN A 25 0.96 -4.81 105.27
CA GLN A 25 1.88 -3.68 105.27
C GLN A 25 2.88 -3.81 104.11
N PHE A 26 3.11 -2.69 103.42
CA PHE A 26 4.09 -2.62 102.34
C PHE A 26 5.50 -2.91 102.88
N ASP A 27 6.18 -3.91 102.30
CA ASP A 27 7.47 -4.47 102.77
C ASP A 27 8.57 -4.34 101.70
N GLY A 28 8.37 -3.45 100.71
CA GLY A 28 9.35 -3.14 99.66
C GLY A 28 8.93 -3.60 98.26
N PHE A 29 9.91 -3.60 97.35
CA PHE A 29 9.72 -3.97 95.94
C PHE A 29 10.65 -5.12 95.55
N ILE A 30 10.11 -6.09 94.82
CA ILE A 30 10.92 -6.99 93.99
C ILE A 30 11.12 -6.30 92.64
N VAL A 31 12.38 -6.13 92.24
CA VAL A 31 12.73 -5.56 90.93
C VAL A 31 13.18 -6.69 90.01
N ALA A 32 12.41 -6.95 88.97
CA ALA A 32 12.79 -7.86 87.89
C ALA A 32 13.32 -7.05 86.71
N THR A 33 14.44 -7.47 86.14
CA THR A 33 15.04 -6.84 84.96
C THR A 33 14.89 -7.76 83.77
N TYR A 34 14.29 -7.26 82.69
CA TYR A 34 14.08 -8.02 81.46
C TYR A 34 14.87 -7.39 80.32
N ARG A 35 15.56 -8.23 79.54
CA ARG A 35 16.24 -7.80 78.33
C ARG A 35 15.24 -7.70 77.19
N THR A 36 15.14 -6.51 76.58
CA THR A 36 14.12 -6.25 75.55
C THR A 36 14.28 -7.18 74.35
N GLN A 37 15.52 -7.41 73.90
CA GLN A 37 15.79 -8.29 72.74
C GLN A 37 15.30 -9.74 72.96
N GLU A 38 15.59 -10.32 74.13
CA GLU A 38 15.26 -11.72 74.42
C GLU A 38 13.76 -11.91 74.63
N LEU A 39 13.12 -10.97 75.35
CA LEU A 39 11.68 -11.01 75.55
C LEU A 39 10.94 -10.89 74.22
N ILE A 40 11.29 -9.89 73.40
CA ILE A 40 10.58 -9.65 72.15
C ILE A 40 10.85 -10.78 71.14
N ASN A 41 12.07 -11.35 71.07
CA ASN A 41 12.36 -12.54 70.27
C ASN A 41 11.54 -13.77 70.71
N SER A 42 11.18 -13.88 71.99
CA SER A 42 10.32 -14.98 72.46
C SER A 42 8.86 -14.81 72.03
N ILE A 43 8.42 -13.57 71.79
CA ILE A 43 7.05 -13.23 71.37
C ILE A 43 6.94 -13.24 69.84
N LEU A 44 7.93 -12.69 69.13
CA LEU A 44 8.05 -12.72 67.68
C LEU A 44 8.80 -13.99 67.27
N SER A 45 8.06 -15.05 66.94
CA SER A 45 8.68 -16.25 66.41
C SER A 45 9.23 -15.99 64.99
N GLU A 46 10.34 -16.67 64.63
CA GLU A 46 10.96 -16.61 63.29
C GLU A 46 9.96 -16.90 62.14
N LYS A 47 8.86 -17.60 62.45
CA LYS A 47 7.79 -17.95 61.51
C LYS A 47 6.81 -16.79 61.24
N ASP A 48 6.65 -15.87 62.20
CA ASP A 48 5.66 -14.79 62.11
C ASP A 48 6.19 -13.57 61.34
N ALA A 49 7.52 -13.39 61.28
CA ALA A 49 8.17 -12.27 60.61
C ALA A 49 8.60 -12.58 59.16
N HIS A 50 7.99 -13.57 58.50
CA HIS A 50 8.39 -13.99 57.16
C HIS A 50 8.31 -12.85 56.14
N GLY A 51 9.48 -12.34 55.75
CA GLY A 51 9.63 -11.29 54.77
C GLY A 51 9.39 -9.87 55.29
N TYR A 52 9.21 -9.68 56.61
CA TYR A 52 9.07 -8.35 57.22
C TYR A 52 10.12 -8.12 58.30
N VAL A 53 10.66 -6.90 58.36
CA VAL A 53 11.50 -6.44 59.47
C VAL A 53 10.63 -5.68 60.45
N VAL A 54 10.67 -6.07 61.72
CA VAL A 54 9.98 -5.39 62.81
C VAL A 54 11.00 -4.63 63.65
N ALA A 55 10.75 -3.35 63.87
CA ALA A 55 11.53 -2.48 64.74
C ALA A 55 10.60 -1.85 65.80
N ILE A 56 11.07 -1.75 67.04
CA ILE A 56 10.32 -1.13 68.14
C ILE A 56 11.11 0.05 68.67
N PHE A 57 10.41 1.16 68.88
CA PHE A 57 10.97 2.41 69.37
C PHE A 57 10.28 2.85 70.66
N ASP A 58 11.08 3.32 71.61
CA ASP A 58 10.63 4.04 72.80
C ASP A 58 10.98 5.51 72.60
N GLY A 59 9.99 6.32 72.22
CA GLY A 59 10.24 7.69 71.75
C GLY A 59 11.07 7.73 70.47
N LYS A 60 12.29 8.30 70.54
CA LYS A 60 13.25 8.39 69.42
C LYS A 60 14.23 7.22 69.38
N ASP A 61 14.34 6.47 70.47
CA ASP A 61 15.35 5.45 70.62
C ASP A 61 14.83 4.11 70.12
N GLN A 62 15.59 3.49 69.21
CA GLN A 62 15.33 2.11 68.82
C GLN A 62 15.68 1.20 70.00
N ILE A 63 14.74 0.36 70.40
CA ILE A 63 14.88 -0.58 71.53
C ILE A 63 14.93 -2.04 71.10
N TYR A 64 14.45 -2.34 69.90
CA TYR A 64 14.47 -3.68 69.33
C TYR A 64 14.47 -3.62 67.79
N THR A 65 15.16 -4.59 67.18
CA THR A 65 14.94 -4.96 65.78
C THR A 65 15.10 -6.46 65.61
N HIS A 66 14.23 -7.06 64.80
CA HIS A 66 14.24 -8.51 64.55
C HIS A 66 15.38 -8.95 63.62
N ASP A 67 15.83 -8.07 62.71
CA ASP A 67 16.88 -8.38 61.74
C ASP A 67 17.73 -7.12 61.48
N ASP A 68 19.06 -7.25 61.51
CA ASP A 68 20.03 -6.14 61.30
C ASP A 68 20.21 -5.86 59.80
N VAL A 69 19.09 -5.76 59.08
CA VAL A 69 19.10 -5.34 57.69
C VAL A 69 19.39 -3.85 57.72
N GLY A 70 20.66 -3.52 57.45
CA GLY A 70 21.22 -2.17 57.56
C GLY A 70 20.28 -1.06 57.10
N GLU A 71 20.35 0.08 57.80
CA GLU A 71 19.44 1.23 57.72
C GLU A 71 19.08 1.71 56.29
N GLY A 72 19.91 1.38 55.30
CA GLY A 72 19.78 1.78 53.89
C GLY A 72 18.54 1.28 53.15
N ASN A 73 17.74 0.36 53.70
CA ASN A 73 16.53 -0.15 53.03
C ASN A 73 15.24 -0.02 53.85
N ARG A 74 15.20 0.86 54.87
CA ARG A 74 13.94 1.31 55.51
C ARG A 74 13.17 2.19 54.52
N GLY A 75 12.57 1.55 53.51
CA GLY A 75 11.93 2.19 52.37
C GLY A 75 10.69 3.01 52.75
N LYS A 76 10.16 3.76 51.76
CA LYS A 76 8.98 4.65 51.89
C LYS A 76 7.73 3.99 52.49
N TRP A 77 7.61 2.66 52.41
CA TRP A 77 6.45 1.91 52.87
C TRP A 77 6.75 1.26 54.22
N HIS A 78 6.09 1.76 55.25
CA HIS A 78 6.12 1.18 56.59
C HIS A 78 4.73 1.31 57.21
N GLN A 79 4.40 0.36 58.06
CA GLN A 79 3.22 0.48 58.92
C GLN A 79 3.70 0.74 60.33
N GLU A 80 3.19 1.81 60.93
CA GLU A 80 3.46 2.14 62.33
C GLU A 80 2.21 1.84 63.17
N SER A 81 2.42 1.25 64.34
CA SER A 81 1.37 1.05 65.33
C SER A 81 1.92 1.30 66.72
N THR A 82 1.17 2.05 67.51
CA THR A 82 1.53 2.34 68.89
C THR A 82 0.90 1.29 69.79
N VAL A 83 1.72 0.65 70.61
CA VAL A 83 1.26 -0.32 71.62
C VAL A 83 1.45 0.33 72.99
N GLU A 84 0.34 0.48 73.70
CA GLU A 84 0.32 1.00 75.07
C GLU A 84 0.44 -0.19 76.05
N LEU A 85 1.58 -0.28 76.75
CA LEU A 85 1.87 -1.34 77.70
C LEU A 85 2.26 -0.72 79.04
N TYR A 86 1.38 -0.83 80.04
CA TYR A 86 1.63 -0.37 81.41
C TYR A 86 2.14 1.09 81.49
N GLY A 87 1.59 1.97 80.64
CA GLY A 87 1.95 3.39 80.56
C GLY A 87 3.12 3.72 79.62
N LEU A 88 3.71 2.72 78.95
CA LEU A 88 4.71 2.91 77.90
C LEU A 88 4.04 2.96 76.52
N ASN A 89 4.42 3.95 75.72
CA ASN A 89 3.92 4.15 74.35
C ASN A 89 4.97 3.71 73.34
N TRP A 90 5.03 2.42 73.06
CA TRP A 90 6.01 1.88 72.10
C TRP A 90 5.50 2.00 70.68
N ARG A 91 6.34 2.53 69.79
CA ARG A 91 6.06 2.63 68.36
C ARG A 91 6.66 1.42 67.67
N VAL A 92 5.80 0.52 67.22
CA VAL A 92 6.18 -0.66 66.44
C VAL A 92 6.09 -0.30 64.97
N GLN A 93 7.20 -0.42 64.24
CA GLN A 93 7.28 -0.16 62.82
C GLN A 93 7.62 -1.46 62.08
N VAL A 94 6.85 -1.77 61.04
CA VAL A 94 7.02 -2.97 60.21
C VAL A 94 7.31 -2.57 58.77
N TYR A 95 8.37 -3.16 58.19
CA TYR A 95 8.84 -2.88 56.84
C TYR A 95 8.96 -4.16 56.02
N PRO A 96 8.59 -4.15 54.72
CA PRO A 96 8.84 -5.30 53.86
C PRO A 96 10.34 -5.45 53.57
N THR A 97 10.84 -6.69 53.62
CA THR A 97 12.22 -7.03 53.21
C THR A 97 12.42 -6.86 51.70
N ALA A 98 13.69 -6.80 51.27
CA ALA A 98 14.06 -6.73 49.84
C ALA A 98 13.49 -7.90 49.02
N LEU A 99 13.36 -9.09 49.62
CA LEU A 99 12.77 -10.28 48.99
C LEU A 99 11.28 -10.10 48.66
N LEU A 100 10.48 -9.51 49.55
CA LEU A 100 9.07 -9.19 49.29
C LEU A 100 8.92 -7.98 48.35
N SER A 101 9.78 -6.96 48.51
CA SER A 101 9.76 -5.77 47.65
C SER A 101 9.94 -6.12 46.16
N ASN A 102 10.84 -7.06 45.85
CA ASN A 102 11.09 -7.45 44.46
C ASN A 102 9.96 -8.33 43.87
N ARG A 103 9.26 -9.11 44.71
CA ARG A 103 8.05 -9.86 44.30
C ARG A 103 6.83 -8.96 44.09
N MET A 104 6.70 -7.90 44.88
CA MET A 104 5.56 -6.96 44.80
C MET A 104 5.71 -5.89 43.72
N ARG A 105 6.85 -5.81 43.02
CA ARG A 105 6.98 -4.99 41.80
C ARG A 105 6.06 -5.56 40.72
N SER A 106 4.84 -5.05 40.69
CA SER A 106 3.81 -5.49 39.75
C SER A 106 4.11 -4.96 38.34
N PRO A 107 4.15 -5.81 37.30
CA PRO A 107 4.44 -5.41 35.93
C PRO A 107 3.27 -4.64 35.26
N LEU A 108 2.17 -4.43 35.97
CA LEU A 108 0.94 -3.84 35.43
C LEU A 108 1.17 -2.47 34.79
N SER A 109 2.00 -1.61 35.37
CA SER A 109 2.30 -0.28 34.81
C SER A 109 3.09 -0.33 33.50
N THR A 110 3.93 -1.35 33.30
CA THR A 110 4.70 -1.52 32.07
C THR A 110 3.83 -2.10 30.96
N ILE A 111 2.93 -3.01 31.31
CA ILE A 111 1.97 -3.62 30.38
C ILE A 111 0.97 -2.58 29.86
N THR A 112 0.47 -1.68 30.71
CA THR A 112 -0.43 -0.60 30.25
C THR A 112 0.25 0.38 29.31
N LEU A 113 1.53 0.69 29.53
CA LEU A 113 2.30 1.57 28.65
C LEU A 113 2.52 0.92 27.27
N ILE A 114 3.05 -0.31 27.23
CA ILE A 114 3.29 -1.03 25.98
C ILE A 114 1.96 -1.29 25.25
N GLY A 115 0.91 -1.64 25.99
CA GLY A 115 -0.43 -1.84 25.44
C GLY A 115 -0.98 -0.58 24.79
N SER A 116 -0.90 0.58 25.45
CA SER A 116 -1.39 1.84 24.88
C SER A 116 -0.58 2.28 23.66
N LEU A 117 0.75 2.10 23.67
CA LEU A 117 1.60 2.37 22.52
C LEU A 117 1.26 1.45 21.34
N ALA A 118 1.06 0.16 21.58
CA ALA A 118 0.68 -0.80 20.56
C ALA A 118 -0.69 -0.48 19.95
N VAL A 119 -1.68 -0.13 20.78
CA VAL A 119 -3.02 0.28 20.31
C VAL A 119 -2.94 1.56 19.48
N SER A 120 -2.19 2.56 19.93
CA SER A 120 -2.00 3.82 19.17
C SER A 120 -1.33 3.56 17.82
N TRP A 121 -0.29 2.71 17.79
CA TRP A 121 0.41 2.34 16.57
C TRP A 121 -0.50 1.56 15.60
N LEU A 122 -1.29 0.61 16.10
CA LEU A 122 -2.25 -0.15 15.29
C LEU A 122 -3.34 0.76 14.69
N LEU A 123 -3.87 1.71 15.47
CA LEU A 123 -4.83 2.70 14.99
C LEU A 123 -4.25 3.59 13.91
N ALA A 124 -3.02 4.10 14.12
CA ALA A 124 -2.33 4.92 13.13
C ALA A 124 -2.05 4.14 11.84
N LEU A 125 -1.64 2.88 11.93
CA LEU A 125 -1.41 2.01 10.79
C LEU A 125 -2.71 1.74 10.02
N ALA A 126 -3.80 1.40 10.72
CA ALA A 126 -5.11 1.18 10.11
C ALA A 126 -5.63 2.43 9.38
N ALA A 127 -5.47 3.62 9.98
CA ALA A 127 -5.79 4.89 9.35
C ALA A 127 -4.91 5.17 8.12
N HIS A 128 -3.60 4.90 8.22
CA HIS A 128 -2.67 5.08 7.11
C HIS A 128 -3.03 4.17 5.91
N LEU A 129 -3.32 2.89 6.16
CA LEU A 129 -3.71 1.93 5.11
C LEU A 129 -5.03 2.34 4.44
N THR A 130 -6.01 2.79 5.21
CA THR A 130 -7.29 3.26 4.68
C THR A 130 -7.12 4.54 3.85
N CYS A 131 -6.31 5.49 4.32
CA CYS A 131 -6.01 6.71 3.59
C CYS A 131 -5.26 6.40 2.28
N ARG A 132 -4.22 5.55 2.34
CA ARG A 132 -3.47 5.09 1.17
C ARG A 132 -4.36 4.41 0.14
N ALA A 133 -5.26 3.53 0.57
CA ALA A 133 -6.20 2.83 -0.31
C ALA A 133 -7.15 3.82 -1.03
N ARG A 134 -7.66 4.82 -0.30
CA ARG A 134 -8.52 5.87 -0.87
C ARG A 134 -7.81 6.71 -1.92
N LEU A 135 -6.56 7.11 -1.67
CA LEU A 135 -5.76 7.89 -2.62
C LEU A 135 -5.52 7.14 -3.94
N ILE A 136 -5.16 5.86 -3.85
CA ILE A 136 -4.91 5.04 -5.03
C ILE A 136 -6.21 4.81 -5.81
N ALA A 137 -7.32 4.52 -5.11
CA ALA A 137 -8.61 4.28 -5.74
C ALA A 137 -9.07 5.47 -6.62
N GLN A 138 -8.87 6.70 -6.14
CA GLN A 138 -9.21 7.91 -6.90
C GLN A 138 -8.38 8.06 -8.17
N ASN A 139 -7.06 7.85 -8.08
CA ASN A 139 -6.17 7.95 -9.24
C ASN A 139 -6.49 6.89 -10.31
N VAL A 140 -6.82 5.67 -9.88
CA VAL A 140 -7.21 4.59 -10.80
C VAL A 140 -8.51 4.92 -11.53
N SER A 141 -9.52 5.44 -10.85
CA SER A 141 -10.79 5.84 -11.48
C SER A 141 -10.61 6.99 -12.48
N ALA A 142 -9.78 7.99 -12.14
CA ALA A 142 -9.49 9.12 -13.03
C ALA A 142 -8.76 8.66 -14.31
N ILE A 143 -7.69 7.85 -14.16
CA ILE A 143 -6.92 7.32 -15.29
C ILE A 143 -7.76 6.36 -16.14
N ASN A 144 -8.61 5.53 -15.52
CA ASN A 144 -9.50 4.64 -16.28
C ASN A 144 -10.53 5.42 -17.10
N THR A 145 -11.03 6.55 -16.60
CA THR A 145 -11.96 7.42 -17.34
C THR A 145 -11.25 8.08 -18.52
N VAL A 146 -10.09 8.69 -18.22
CA VAL A 146 -8.92 8.85 -19.08
C VAL A 146 -8.88 7.98 -20.34
N LEU A 147 -8.44 6.76 -20.08
CA LEU A 147 -8.15 5.72 -21.04
C LEU A 147 -9.40 5.28 -21.80
N LYS A 148 -10.56 5.15 -21.13
CA LYS A 148 -11.83 4.81 -21.80
C LYS A 148 -12.24 5.85 -22.83
N GLN A 149 -12.05 7.14 -22.53
CA GLN A 149 -12.34 8.20 -23.48
C GLN A 149 -11.40 8.16 -24.69
N GLU A 150 -10.10 7.97 -24.46
CA GLU A 150 -9.11 7.89 -25.54
C GLU A 150 -9.35 6.66 -26.44
N VAL A 151 -9.62 5.49 -25.85
CA VAL A 151 -9.98 4.28 -26.60
C VAL A 151 -11.26 4.50 -27.41
N GLY A 152 -12.29 5.10 -26.81
CA GLY A 152 -13.53 5.41 -27.51
C GLY A 152 -13.35 6.41 -28.66
N LYS A 153 -12.44 7.39 -28.51
CA LYS A 153 -12.11 8.34 -29.57
C LYS A 153 -11.39 7.67 -30.73
N ARG A 154 -10.39 6.82 -30.45
CA ARG A 154 -9.66 6.07 -31.48
C ARG A 154 -10.58 5.14 -32.26
N GLN A 155 -11.43 4.38 -31.57
CA GLN A 155 -12.41 3.51 -32.20
C GLN A 155 -13.36 4.28 -33.13
N ARG A 156 -13.81 5.47 -32.75
CA ARG A 156 -14.67 6.30 -33.62
C ARG A 156 -13.96 6.77 -34.88
N ILE A 157 -12.68 7.15 -34.77
CA ILE A 157 -11.88 7.55 -35.93
C ILE A 157 -11.65 6.36 -36.86
N GLU A 158 -11.34 5.18 -36.30
CA GLU A 158 -11.14 3.96 -37.07
C GLU A 158 -12.41 3.53 -37.79
N VAL A 159 -13.56 3.54 -37.10
CA VAL A 159 -14.86 3.25 -37.71
C VAL A 159 -15.21 4.27 -38.79
N ALA A 160 -15.05 5.57 -38.54
CA ALA A 160 -15.34 6.60 -39.54
C ALA A 160 -14.44 6.47 -40.79
N LEU A 161 -13.16 6.15 -40.60
CA LEU A 161 -12.22 5.91 -41.69
C LEU A 161 -12.62 4.65 -42.48
N GLN A 162 -13.03 3.57 -41.80
CA GLN A 162 -13.50 2.36 -42.45
C GLN A 162 -14.78 2.62 -43.23
N GLU A 163 -15.76 3.35 -42.66
CA GLU A 163 -16.99 3.73 -43.34
C GLU A 163 -16.72 4.60 -44.59
N GLU A 164 -15.76 5.53 -44.51
CA GLU A 164 -15.35 6.34 -45.66
C GLU A 164 -14.70 5.48 -46.76
N GLN A 165 -13.80 4.56 -46.39
CA GLN A 165 -13.17 3.64 -47.34
C GLN A 165 -14.19 2.72 -48.01
N ASP A 166 -15.09 2.12 -47.21
CA ASP A 166 -16.15 1.25 -47.70
C ASP A 166 -17.08 2.03 -48.64
N PHE A 167 -17.45 3.26 -48.27
CA PHE A 167 -18.27 4.14 -49.10
C PHE A 167 -17.59 4.46 -50.43
N LEU A 168 -16.32 4.86 -50.42
CA LEU A 168 -15.56 5.13 -51.65
C LEU A 168 -15.44 3.88 -52.52
N GLN A 169 -15.21 2.71 -51.92
CA GLN A 169 -15.11 1.46 -52.66
C GLN A 169 -16.44 1.03 -53.28
N VAL A 170 -17.55 1.23 -52.57
CA VAL A 170 -18.90 0.99 -53.10
C VAL A 170 -19.20 1.95 -54.24
N LEU A 171 -18.93 3.24 -54.09
CA LEU A 171 -19.11 4.23 -55.16
C LEU A 171 -18.32 3.88 -56.41
N LEU A 172 -17.02 3.61 -56.28
CA LEU A 172 -16.16 3.24 -57.41
C LEU A 172 -16.65 1.98 -58.13
N ASN A 173 -17.17 1.00 -57.40
CA ASN A 173 -17.69 -0.26 -57.96
C ASN A 173 -19.12 -0.14 -58.51
N THR A 174 -19.85 0.92 -58.20
CA THR A 174 -21.20 1.18 -58.72
C THR A 174 -21.17 1.98 -60.03
N ILE A 175 -20.08 2.73 -60.26
CA ILE A 175 -19.88 3.48 -61.51
C ILE A 175 -19.72 2.50 -62.69
N GLU A 176 -20.60 2.61 -63.68
CA GLU A 176 -20.57 1.83 -64.93
C GLU A 176 -19.47 2.27 -65.91
N ALA A 177 -18.58 3.17 -65.50
CA ALA A 177 -17.39 3.56 -66.25
C ALA A 177 -16.14 2.86 -65.68
N GLY A 178 -15.28 2.33 -66.55
CA GLY A 178 -14.00 1.76 -66.16
C GLY A 178 -13.06 2.82 -65.61
N ILE A 179 -12.70 2.70 -64.33
CA ILE A 179 -11.73 3.56 -63.66
C ILE A 179 -10.47 2.73 -63.41
N VAL A 180 -9.35 3.26 -63.87
CA VAL A 180 -8.03 2.68 -63.71
C VAL A 180 -7.07 3.74 -63.20
N ALA A 181 -6.27 3.41 -62.18
CA ALA A 181 -5.19 4.27 -61.69
C ALA A 181 -3.88 3.48 -61.48
N CYS A 182 -2.77 4.21 -61.55
CA CYS A 182 -1.44 3.69 -61.21
C CYS A 182 -0.74 4.61 -60.21
N ASP A 183 0.20 4.06 -59.44
CA ASP A 183 1.08 4.82 -58.56
C ASP A 183 2.18 5.57 -59.34
N VAL A 184 3.07 6.24 -58.61
CA VAL A 184 4.20 6.98 -59.18
C VAL A 184 5.25 6.10 -59.85
N ALA A 185 5.34 4.83 -59.48
CA ALA A 185 6.21 3.86 -60.13
C ALA A 185 5.59 3.28 -61.42
N GLY A 186 4.33 3.62 -61.71
CA GLY A 186 3.59 3.07 -62.85
C GLY A 186 3.00 1.68 -62.56
N THR A 187 2.84 1.31 -61.29
CA THR A 187 2.15 0.08 -60.88
C THR A 187 0.64 0.33 -60.83
N LEU A 188 -0.18 -0.55 -61.40
CA LEU A 188 -1.64 -0.42 -61.32
C LEU A 188 -2.11 -0.60 -59.87
N THR A 189 -2.82 0.39 -59.33
CA THR A 189 -3.29 0.43 -57.93
C THR A 189 -4.79 0.38 -57.77
N LEU A 190 -5.54 0.68 -58.83
CA LEU A 190 -7.00 0.67 -58.81
C LEU A 190 -7.54 0.19 -60.15
N PHE A 191 -8.37 -0.84 -60.10
CA PHE A 191 -9.27 -1.28 -61.16
C PHE A 191 -10.66 -1.40 -60.53
N ASN A 192 -11.62 -0.57 -60.93
CA ASN A 192 -12.97 -0.72 -60.42
C ASN A 192 -13.70 -1.92 -61.07
N ARG A 193 -14.89 -2.26 -60.56
CA ARG A 193 -15.72 -3.35 -61.09
C ARG A 193 -15.89 -3.29 -62.62
N ALA A 194 -16.28 -2.15 -63.17
CA ALA A 194 -16.51 -2.00 -64.61
C ALA A 194 -15.22 -2.27 -65.42
N ALA A 195 -14.06 -1.76 -64.99
CA ALA A 195 -12.79 -2.03 -65.66
C ALA A 195 -12.45 -3.53 -65.66
N ARG A 196 -12.62 -4.23 -64.52
CA ARG A 196 -12.39 -5.69 -64.44
C ARG A 196 -13.33 -6.47 -65.36
N GLU A 197 -14.60 -6.08 -65.42
CA GLU A 197 -15.58 -6.71 -66.32
C GLU A 197 -15.27 -6.45 -67.80
N TRP A 198 -14.81 -5.25 -68.15
CA TRP A 198 -14.46 -4.90 -69.55
C TRP A 198 -13.20 -5.61 -70.02
N HIS A 199 -12.19 -5.73 -69.15
CA HIS A 199 -10.93 -6.38 -69.45
C HIS A 199 -10.95 -7.90 -69.24
N GLY A 200 -11.94 -8.42 -68.49
CA GLY A 200 -12.03 -9.84 -68.10
C GLY A 200 -10.92 -10.30 -67.15
N LEU A 201 -10.12 -9.36 -66.63
CA LEU A 201 -8.91 -9.60 -65.84
C LEU A 201 -8.84 -8.58 -64.69
N ALA A 202 -8.23 -8.99 -63.58
CA ALA A 202 -7.91 -8.09 -62.48
C ALA A 202 -6.62 -7.29 -62.76
N GLU A 203 -6.40 -6.24 -61.96
CA GLU A 203 -5.14 -5.52 -61.90
C GLU A 203 -3.98 -6.48 -61.57
N GLN A 204 -2.88 -6.35 -62.31
CA GLN A 204 -1.63 -7.08 -62.05
C GLN A 204 -0.46 -6.09 -62.06
N PRO A 205 0.59 -6.30 -61.23
CA PRO A 205 1.77 -5.45 -61.19
C PRO A 205 2.66 -5.72 -62.41
N LEU A 206 2.20 -5.26 -63.57
CA LEU A 206 2.86 -5.43 -64.87
C LEU A 206 3.49 -4.11 -65.32
N PRO A 207 4.68 -4.15 -65.95
CA PRO A 207 5.31 -2.95 -66.49
C PRO A 207 4.47 -2.38 -67.64
N PRO A 208 4.49 -1.04 -67.87
CA PRO A 208 3.62 -0.39 -68.86
C PRO A 208 3.74 -0.91 -70.29
N GLU A 209 4.90 -1.48 -70.65
CA GLU A 209 5.15 -2.14 -71.94
C GLU A 209 4.19 -3.31 -72.19
N GLN A 210 3.74 -3.98 -71.13
CA GLN A 210 2.92 -5.19 -71.21
C GLN A 210 1.43 -4.91 -71.11
N TRP A 211 1.01 -3.71 -70.73
CA TRP A 211 -0.41 -3.36 -70.55
C TRP A 211 -1.25 -3.60 -71.80
N ALA A 212 -0.78 -3.17 -72.96
CA ALA A 212 -1.53 -3.33 -74.21
C ALA A 212 -1.70 -4.81 -74.62
N GLN A 213 -0.72 -5.65 -74.30
CA GLN A 213 -0.77 -7.08 -74.58
C GLN A 213 -1.66 -7.83 -73.58
N HIS A 214 -1.50 -7.55 -72.28
CA HIS A 214 -2.21 -8.26 -71.22
C HIS A 214 -3.68 -7.88 -71.17
N TYR A 215 -4.01 -6.58 -71.28
CA TYR A 215 -5.38 -6.07 -71.22
C TYR A 215 -6.02 -5.90 -72.61
N SER A 216 -5.37 -6.42 -73.66
CA SER A 216 -5.85 -6.42 -75.05
C SER A 216 -6.35 -5.05 -75.54
N LEU A 217 -5.47 -4.04 -75.47
CA LEU A 217 -5.77 -2.66 -75.84
C LEU A 217 -5.44 -2.40 -77.31
N TYR A 218 -6.46 -2.08 -78.10
CA TYR A 218 -6.34 -1.80 -79.54
C TYR A 218 -6.80 -0.37 -79.89
N HIS A 219 -6.30 0.14 -81.00
CA HIS A 219 -6.83 1.35 -81.60
C HIS A 219 -8.29 1.14 -82.07
N TRP A 220 -8.99 2.24 -82.41
CA TRP A 220 -10.38 2.20 -82.88
C TRP A 220 -10.59 1.27 -84.09
N ASP A 221 -9.53 1.05 -84.89
CA ASP A 221 -9.53 0.13 -86.04
C ASP A 221 -9.73 -1.34 -85.66
N GLY A 222 -9.55 -1.67 -84.38
CA GLY A 222 -9.64 -3.00 -83.80
C GLY A 222 -8.66 -4.03 -84.35
N LYS A 223 -7.62 -3.59 -85.09
CA LYS A 223 -6.58 -4.44 -85.68
C LYS A 223 -5.20 -4.09 -85.14
N THR A 224 -4.95 -2.82 -84.87
CA THR A 224 -3.64 -2.34 -84.43
C THR A 224 -3.58 -2.27 -82.91
N ARG A 225 -2.71 -3.06 -82.29
CA ARG A 225 -2.45 -2.98 -80.84
C ARG A 225 -1.80 -1.65 -80.49
N MET A 226 -2.25 -1.03 -79.40
CA MET A 226 -1.70 0.26 -78.97
C MET A 226 -0.24 0.09 -78.49
N ARG A 227 0.63 1.02 -78.85
CA ARG A 227 1.94 1.17 -78.20
C ARG A 227 1.77 1.84 -76.85
N LYS A 228 2.69 1.61 -75.89
CA LYS A 228 2.58 2.16 -74.52
C LYS A 228 2.41 3.67 -74.52
N GLU A 229 3.08 4.40 -75.41
CA GLU A 229 3.01 5.86 -75.53
C GLU A 229 1.65 6.37 -76.02
N LYS A 230 0.80 5.49 -76.56
CA LYS A 230 -0.56 5.81 -76.99
C LYS A 230 -1.62 5.40 -75.96
N ILE A 231 -1.28 4.57 -74.97
CA ILE A 231 -2.21 4.15 -73.93
C ILE A 231 -2.61 5.38 -73.10
N PRO A 232 -3.93 5.67 -72.97
CA PRO A 232 -4.41 6.84 -72.23
C PRO A 232 -3.85 6.96 -70.80
N LEU A 233 -3.79 5.84 -70.06
CA LEU A 233 -3.23 5.82 -68.70
C LEU A 233 -1.75 6.19 -68.67
N PHE A 234 -0.93 5.66 -69.60
CA PHE A 234 0.50 5.95 -69.66
C PHE A 234 0.75 7.43 -69.97
N ARG A 235 0.01 7.98 -70.93
CA ARG A 235 0.08 9.41 -71.28
C ARG A 235 -0.30 10.30 -70.09
N ALA A 236 -1.37 9.94 -69.38
CA ALA A 236 -1.76 10.65 -68.16
C ALA A 236 -0.71 10.54 -67.05
N TRP A 237 -0.06 9.38 -66.91
CA TRP A 237 1.05 9.17 -65.97
C TRP A 237 2.28 10.02 -66.33
N GLN A 238 2.57 10.25 -67.61
CA GLN A 238 3.62 11.15 -68.10
C GLN A 238 3.28 12.65 -67.94
N GLY A 239 2.13 13.00 -67.36
CA GLY A 239 1.73 14.39 -67.13
C GLY A 239 0.75 14.96 -68.15
N GLU A 240 0.36 14.20 -69.19
CA GLU A 240 -0.54 14.71 -70.24
C GLU A 240 -2.01 14.72 -69.79
N LEU A 241 -2.76 15.75 -70.19
CA LEU A 241 -4.21 15.74 -70.07
C LEU A 241 -4.82 15.01 -71.28
N VAL A 242 -5.36 13.82 -71.05
CA VAL A 242 -5.95 12.97 -72.09
C VAL A 242 -7.48 13.10 -72.05
N ARG A 243 -8.11 13.36 -73.19
CA ARG A 243 -9.58 13.51 -73.29
C ARG A 243 -10.13 12.71 -74.46
N ASN A 244 -11.19 11.95 -74.19
CA ASN A 244 -12.03 11.25 -75.16
C ASN A 244 -11.25 10.50 -76.25
N VAL A 245 -10.17 9.81 -75.87
CA VAL A 245 -9.40 8.98 -76.80
C VAL A 245 -10.18 7.71 -77.06
N GLU A 246 -10.55 7.49 -78.31
CA GLU A 246 -11.21 6.27 -78.76
C GLU A 246 -10.25 5.08 -78.73
N MET A 247 -10.67 4.01 -78.07
CA MET A 247 -9.94 2.74 -78.04
C MET A 247 -10.91 1.57 -78.00
N LYS A 248 -10.43 0.40 -78.42
CA LYS A 248 -11.18 -0.85 -78.40
C LYS A 248 -10.54 -1.79 -77.37
N ILE A 249 -11.35 -2.33 -76.47
CA ILE A 249 -10.96 -3.38 -75.52
C ILE A 249 -11.51 -4.70 -76.05
N GLU A 250 -10.63 -5.67 -76.27
CA GLU A 250 -10.99 -7.00 -76.79
C GLU A 250 -10.46 -8.09 -75.86
N PRO A 251 -11.15 -8.36 -74.73
CA PRO A 251 -10.69 -9.34 -73.75
C PRO A 251 -10.57 -10.73 -74.37
N GLN A 252 -9.60 -11.54 -73.93
CA GLN A 252 -9.43 -12.92 -74.42
C GLN A 252 -10.66 -13.79 -74.17
N GLN A 253 -11.38 -13.49 -73.09
CA GLN A 253 -12.67 -14.07 -72.73
C GLN A 253 -13.61 -12.94 -72.33
N GLY A 254 -14.60 -12.63 -73.17
CA GLY A 254 -15.59 -11.59 -72.89
C GLY A 254 -16.11 -10.89 -74.14
N GLN A 255 -16.86 -9.81 -73.93
CA GLN A 255 -17.43 -9.00 -75.01
C GLN A 255 -16.51 -7.86 -75.38
N THR A 256 -16.25 -7.70 -76.68
CA THR A 256 -15.53 -6.56 -77.24
C THR A 256 -16.29 -5.25 -77.01
N ARG A 257 -15.59 -4.20 -76.56
CA ARG A 257 -16.18 -2.88 -76.29
C ARG A 257 -15.37 -1.76 -76.90
N MET A 258 -16.05 -0.77 -77.47
CA MET A 258 -15.46 0.53 -77.83
C MET A 258 -15.68 1.49 -76.67
N VAL A 259 -14.63 2.18 -76.25
CA VAL A 259 -14.67 3.11 -75.12
C VAL A 259 -13.98 4.42 -75.48
N LEU A 260 -14.46 5.50 -74.86
CA LEU A 260 -13.79 6.80 -74.83
C LEU A 260 -13.03 6.91 -73.52
N SER A 261 -11.70 6.98 -73.61
CA SER A 261 -10.83 7.09 -72.44
C SER A 261 -10.37 8.52 -72.22
N SER A 262 -10.55 9.00 -71.00
CA SER A 262 -10.03 10.28 -70.52
C SER A 262 -9.20 10.04 -69.27
N GLY A 263 -8.11 10.79 -69.11
CA GLY A 263 -7.17 10.63 -68.01
C GLY A 263 -6.45 11.93 -67.69
N LYS A 264 -6.11 12.11 -66.42
CA LYS A 264 -5.28 13.22 -65.95
C LYS A 264 -4.35 12.74 -64.85
N PRO A 265 -3.19 13.41 -64.64
CA PRO A 265 -2.37 13.16 -63.47
C PRO A 265 -3.16 13.48 -62.19
N LEU A 266 -3.08 12.60 -61.20
CA LEU A 266 -3.58 12.89 -59.86
C LEU A 266 -2.48 13.63 -59.08
N PRO A 267 -2.77 14.81 -58.49
CA PRO A 267 -1.80 15.46 -57.61
C PRO A 267 -1.54 14.54 -56.42
N MET A 268 -0.27 14.33 -56.06
CA MET A 268 0.06 13.65 -54.81
C MET A 268 -0.66 14.36 -53.66
N LEU A 269 -1.46 13.61 -52.92
CA LEU A 269 -1.83 13.99 -51.56
C LEU A 269 -0.51 14.06 -50.79
N LYS A 270 -0.01 15.27 -50.53
CA LYS A 270 1.14 15.46 -49.64
C LYS A 270 0.78 14.77 -48.34
N GLU A 271 1.59 13.79 -47.94
CA GLU A 271 1.55 13.20 -46.62
C GLU A 271 1.56 14.34 -45.60
N ILE A 272 0.50 14.42 -44.80
CA ILE A 272 0.46 15.30 -43.64
C ILE A 272 1.41 14.65 -42.62
N SER A 273 2.65 15.13 -42.61
CA SER A 273 3.66 14.85 -41.59
C SER A 273 3.30 15.52 -40.27
#